data_AF-A0A8X6K7X7-F1
#
_entry.id   AF-A0A8X6K7X7-F1
#
_cell.length_a   1.000
_cell.length_b   1.000
_cell.length_c   1.000
_cell.angle_alpha   90.00
_cell.angle_beta   90.00
_cell.angle_gamma   90.00
#
_symmetry.space_group_name_H-M   'P 1'
#
loop_
_entity.id
_entity.type
_entity.pdbx_description
1 polymer ?
#
loop_
_entity_poly.entity_id
_entity_poly.type
_entity_poly.pdbx_seq_one_letter_code
_entity_poly.pdbx_strand_id
1 'polypeptide(L)'
;MLLKIKSSRRGLASSISATCKYCGSSHGSMTSNSVPAGYEVNLRFVYGMRCIGIGKSAAQTFCALMNLPPPPAKFERLYTPIFNALETASSRSM
;
A
#
# COMPACT_ATOMS: atom_id res chain seq x y z
N MET A 1 14.37 26.68 10.30
CA MET A 1 13.91 25.32 10.64
C MET A 1 14.50 24.33 9.64
N LEU A 2 15.59 23.63 9.99
CA LEU A 2 16.19 22.64 9.09
C LEU A 2 15.65 21.25 9.43
N LEU A 3 14.66 20.78 8.67
CA LEU A 3 14.14 19.42 8.75
C LEU A 3 14.85 18.52 7.73
N LYS A 4 15.18 17.29 8.13
CA LYS A 4 15.60 16.22 7.20
C LYS A 4 14.44 15.27 7.01
N ILE A 5 13.94 15.16 5.78
CA ILE A 5 12.86 14.25 5.42
C ILE A 5 13.47 12.99 4.80
N LYS A 6 13.12 11.81 5.30
CA LYS A 6 13.43 10.53 4.66
C LYS A 6 12.13 9.83 4.29
N SER A 7 12.08 9.35 3.06
CA SER A 7 10.98 8.52 2.56
C SER A 7 11.46 7.18 2.04
N SER A 8 10.77 6.10 2.39
CA SER A 8 10.92 4.79 1.74
C SER A 8 9.55 4.26 1.34
N ARG A 9 9.50 3.35 0.36
CA ARG A 9 8.24 2.90 -0.26
C ARG A 9 8.13 1.38 -0.24
N ARG A 10 6.91 0.88 -0.06
CA ARG A 10 6.54 -0.54 -0.15
C ARG A 10 5.21 -0.65 -0.89
N GLY A 11 5.28 -0.67 -2.23
CA GLY A 11 4.11 -0.47 -3.09
C GLY A 11 3.58 0.96 -2.93
N LEU A 12 2.28 1.10 -2.69
CA LEU A 12 1.63 2.39 -2.44
C LEU A 12 1.84 2.91 -1.01
N ALA A 13 2.26 2.06 -0.07
CA ALA A 13 2.59 2.50 1.28
C ALA A 13 3.94 3.23 1.31
N SER A 14 3.99 4.37 1.99
CA SER A 14 5.19 5.19 2.13
C SER A 14 5.51 5.44 3.60
N SER A 15 6.77 5.26 3.97
CA SER A 15 7.29 5.72 5.26
C SER A 15 7.67 7.18 5.12
N ILE A 16 7.24 8.01 6.05
CA ILE A 16 7.62 9.41 6.14
C ILE A 16 8.24 9.61 7.51
N SER A 17 9.46 10.13 7.53
CA SER A 17 10.12 10.52 8.78
C SER A 17 10.74 11.89 8.64
N ALA A 18 10.53 12.72 9.65
CA ALA A 18 11.06 14.05 9.79
C ALA A 18 12.01 14.07 10.99
N THR A 19 13.22 14.57 10.77
CA THR A 19 14.23 14.73 11.82
C THR A 19 14.57 16.22 11.96
N CYS A 20 14.48 16.74 13.18
CA CYS A 20 14.97 18.07 13.50
C CYS A 20 16.50 18.07 13.49
N LYS A 21 17.14 18.89 12.64
CA LYS A 21 18.61 18.95 12.60
C LYS A 21 19.23 19.61 13.84
N TYR A 22 18.46 20.38 14.61
CA TYR A 22 18.97 21.10 15.78
C TYR A 22 18.99 20.22 17.03
N CYS A 23 17.84 19.61 17.40
CA CYS A 23 17.74 18.78 18.60
C CYS A 23 17.84 17.27 18.32
N GLY A 24 17.92 16.85 17.04
CA GLY A 24 18.05 15.44 16.66
C GLY A 24 16.78 14.59 16.80
N SER A 25 15.69 15.14 17.34
CA SER A 25 14.44 14.39 17.47
C SER A 25 13.89 13.96 16.11
N SER A 26 13.46 12.70 16.02
CA SER A 26 12.88 12.14 14.81
C SER A 26 11.49 11.60 15.07
N HIS A 27 10.54 12.00 14.24
CA HIS A 27 9.21 11.42 14.22
C HIS A 27 8.95 10.86 12.83
N GLY A 28 8.39 9.67 12.76
CA GLY A 28 8.01 9.07 11.50
C GLY A 28 6.94 8.03 11.66
N SER A 29 6.18 7.84 10.60
CA SER A 29 5.10 6.86 10.51
C SER A 29 5.01 6.31 9.09
N MET A 30 4.22 5.25 8.95
CA MET A 30 3.82 4.75 7.65
C MET A 30 2.46 5.33 7.28
N THR A 31 2.23 5.60 5.99
CA THR A 31 0.94 6.10 5.50
C THR A 31 -0.19 5.06 5.53
N SER A 32 0.12 3.80 5.87
CA SER A 32 -0.84 2.70 5.94
C SER A 32 -0.45 1.74 7.06
N ASN A 33 -1.44 1.11 7.67
CA ASN A 33 -1.23 0.07 8.67
C ASN A 33 -0.55 -1.16 8.04
N SER A 34 0.36 -1.76 8.80
CA SER A 34 0.99 -3.03 8.47
C SER A 34 0.06 -4.18 8.82
N VAL A 35 -0.05 -5.14 7.92
CA VAL A 35 -0.83 -6.38 8.09
C VAL A 35 0.03 -7.57 7.63
N PRO A 36 -0.31 -8.82 7.99
CA PRO A 36 0.52 -9.98 7.62
C PRO A 36 0.83 -10.10 6.12
N ALA A 37 -0.11 -9.69 5.26
CA ALA A 37 0.05 -9.71 3.80
C ALA A 37 0.74 -8.45 3.22
N GLY A 38 1.17 -7.49 4.04
CA GLY A 38 1.83 -6.26 3.60
C GLY A 38 1.23 -5.01 4.24
N TYR A 39 0.67 -4.11 3.43
CA TYR A 39 -0.01 -2.90 3.92
C TYR A 39 -1.44 -2.86 3.42
N GLU A 40 -2.35 -2.35 4.25
CA GLU A 40 -3.77 -2.25 3.91
C GLU A 40 -4.02 -1.54 2.58
N VAL A 41 -3.32 -0.43 2.33
CA VAL A 41 -3.44 0.32 1.06
C VAL A 41 -3.12 -0.54 -0.16
N ASN A 42 -2.13 -1.44 -0.06
CA ASN A 42 -1.77 -2.33 -1.16
C ASN A 42 -2.85 -3.39 -1.39
N LEU A 43 -3.39 -3.99 -0.32
CA LEU A 43 -4.48 -4.97 -0.41
C LEU A 43 -5.73 -4.35 -1.01
N ARG A 44 -6.15 -3.18 -0.50
CA ARG A 44 -7.34 -2.47 -0.99
C ARG A 44 -7.19 -2.05 -2.44
N PHE A 45 -6.00 -1.59 -2.84
CA PHE A 45 -5.72 -1.24 -4.22
C PHE A 45 -5.83 -2.46 -5.14
N VAL A 46 -5.20 -3.58 -4.79
CA VAL A 46 -5.29 -4.81 -5.59
C VAL A 46 -6.70 -5.37 -5.63
N TYR A 47 -7.42 -5.32 -4.50
CA TYR A 47 -8.82 -5.73 -4.43
C TYR A 47 -9.69 -4.86 -5.35
N GLY A 48 -9.55 -3.54 -5.29
CA GLY A 48 -10.28 -2.61 -6.16
C GLY A 48 -9.99 -2.86 -7.64
N MET A 49 -8.72 -3.06 -8.01
CA MET A 49 -8.33 -3.43 -9.38
C MET A 49 -8.97 -4.75 -9.82
N ARG A 50 -9.04 -5.75 -8.93
CA ARG A 50 -9.73 -7.02 -9.21
C ARG A 50 -11.24 -6.85 -9.40
N CYS A 51 -11.90 -6.03 -8.59
CA CYS A 51 -13.34 -5.77 -8.72
C CYS A 51 -13.73 -5.17 -10.07
N ILE A 52 -12.86 -4.34 -10.65
CA ILE A 52 -13.07 -3.74 -11.98
C ILE A 52 -12.49 -4.58 -13.12
N GLY A 53 -12.04 -5.81 -12.85
CA GLY A 53 -11.48 -6.71 -13.87
C GLY A 53 -10.10 -6.31 -14.40
N ILE A 54 -9.38 -5.44 -13.68
CA ILE A 54 -8.08 -4.91 -14.09
C ILE A 54 -6.93 -5.68 -13.45
N GLY A 55 -6.01 -6.15 -14.29
CA GLY A 55 -4.78 -6.80 -13.87
C GLY A 55 -3.63 -5.83 -13.54
N LYS A 56 -2.49 -6.40 -13.17
CA LYS A 56 -1.28 -5.66 -12.77
C LYS A 56 -0.79 -4.63 -13.78
N SER A 57 -0.82 -4.94 -15.08
CA SER A 57 -0.31 -4.03 -16.12
C SER A 57 -1.12 -2.72 -16.19
N ALA A 58 -2.45 -2.82 -16.17
CA ALA A 58 -3.29 -1.62 -16.13
C ALA A 58 -3.24 -0.93 -14.75
N ALA A 59 -3.02 -1.66 -13.66
CA ALA A 59 -2.74 -1.06 -12.35
C ALA A 59 -1.43 -0.25 -12.34
N GLN A 60 -0.38 -0.71 -13.04
CA GLN A 60 0.87 0.06 -13.23
C GLN A 60 0.61 1.33 -14.04
N THR A 61 -0.16 1.23 -15.11
CA THR A 61 -0.54 2.37 -15.95
C THR A 61 -1.34 3.40 -15.15
N PHE A 62 -2.31 2.95 -14.35
CA PHE A 62 -3.08 3.80 -13.46
C PHE A 62 -2.18 4.52 -12.45
N CYS A 63 -1.26 3.80 -11.79
CA CYS A 63 -0.32 4.42 -10.86
C CYS A 63 0.56 5.46 -11.54
N ALA A 64 1.08 5.18 -12.74
CA ALA A 64 1.88 6.12 -13.50
C ALA A 64 1.08 7.38 -13.88
N LEU A 65 -0.15 7.21 -14.37
CA LEU A 65 -1.05 8.30 -14.75
C LEU A 65 -1.39 9.21 -13.56
N MET A 66 -1.61 8.62 -12.39
CA MET A 66 -1.99 9.34 -11.17
C MET A 66 -0.79 9.87 -10.37
N ASN A 67 0.42 9.77 -10.90
CA ASN A 67 1.66 10.11 -10.19
C ASN A 67 1.79 9.41 -8.82
N LEU A 68 1.33 8.16 -8.75
CA LEU A 68 1.43 7.31 -7.57
C LEU A 68 2.69 6.45 -7.64
N PRO A 69 3.21 5.97 -6.49
CA PRO A 69 4.20 4.90 -6.48
C PRO A 69 3.72 3.70 -7.29
N PRO A 70 4.65 2.93 -7.89
CA PRO A 70 4.28 1.72 -8.60
C PRO A 70 3.51 0.76 -7.67
N PRO A 71 2.59 -0.03 -8.22
CA PRO A 71 1.85 -1.01 -7.45
C PRO A 71 2.79 -2.03 -6.79
N PRO A 72 2.35 -2.72 -5.73
CA PRO A 72 3.20 -3.67 -5.01
C PRO A 72 3.84 -4.68 -5.96
N ALA A 73 5.17 -4.85 -5.89
CA ALA A 73 5.92 -5.74 -6.79
C ALA A 73 5.40 -7.18 -6.77
N LYS A 74 4.96 -7.63 -5.59
CA LYS A 74 4.33 -8.93 -5.33
C LYS A 74 2.81 -8.85 -5.43
N PHE A 75 2.29 -8.22 -6.48
CA PHE A 75 0.86 -7.96 -6.73
C PHE A 75 0.02 -9.23 -6.60
N GLU A 76 0.49 -10.31 -7.22
CA GLU A 76 -0.18 -11.60 -7.30
C GLU A 76 -0.23 -12.32 -5.95
N ARG A 77 0.75 -12.07 -5.06
CA ARG A 77 0.74 -12.64 -3.70
C ARG A 77 -0.40 -12.09 -2.83
N LEU A 78 -0.99 -10.96 -3.22
CA LEU A 78 -2.12 -10.39 -2.51
C LEU A 78 -3.44 -11.08 -2.88
N TYR A 79 -3.48 -11.92 -3.93
CA TYR A 79 -4.70 -12.59 -4.35
C TYR A 79 -5.20 -13.61 -3.33
N THR A 80 -4.33 -14.44 -2.76
CA THR A 80 -4.71 -15.43 -1.74
C THR A 80 -5.34 -14.78 -0.49
N PRO A 81 -4.71 -13.79 0.17
CA PRO A 81 -5.32 -13.16 1.35
C PRO A 81 -6.62 -12.42 1.00
N ILE A 82 -6.72 -11.80 -0.19
CA ILE A 82 -7.95 -11.17 -0.65
C ILE A 82 -9.05 -12.21 -0.87
N PHE A 83 -8.73 -13.32 -1.53
CA PHE A 83 -9.68 -14.40 -1.81
C PHE A 83 -10.22 -15.02 -0.52
N ASN A 84 -9.36 -15.35 0.44
CA ASN A 84 -9.77 -15.94 1.71
C ASN A 84 -10.68 -14.97 2.51
N ALA A 85 -10.37 -13.67 2.47
CA ALA A 85 -11.20 -12.65 3.12
C ALA A 85 -12.58 -12.56 2.46
N LEU A 86 -12.65 -12.66 1.13
CA LEU A 86 -13.90 -12.66 0.38
C LEU A 86 -14.75 -13.89 0.68
N GLU A 87 -14.16 -15.08 0.68
CA GLU A 87 -14.84 -16.33 1.01
C GLU A 87 -15.39 -16.33 2.46
N THR A 88 -14.62 -15.78 3.39
CA THR A 88 -15.08 -15.60 4.78
C THR A 88 -16.24 -14.62 4.87
N ALA A 89 -16.21 -13.53 4.09
CA ALA A 89 -17.28 -12.56 4.08
C ALA A 89 -18.56 -13.11 3.41
N SER A 90 -18.42 -13.87 2.32
CA SER A 90 -19.56 -14.47 1.61
C SER A 90 -20.23 -15.55 2.44
N SER A 91 -19.46 -16.42 3.11
CA SER A 91 -20.00 -17.48 3.97
C SER A 91 -20.76 -16.94 5.18
N ARG A 92 -20.41 -15.76 5.69
CA ARG A 92 -21.12 -15.07 6.80
C ARG A 92 -22.36 -14.29 6.37
N SER A 93 -22.52 -14.06 5.07
CA SER A 93 -23.65 -13.30 4.52
C SER A 93 -24.83 -14.19 4.10
N MET A 94 -24.65 -15.52 4.17
CA MET A 94 -25.68 -16.54 4.00
C MET A 94 -26.15 -17.02 5.37
#